data_AF-A0A0D3I6B8-F1
#
_entry.id   AF-A0A0D3I6B8-F1
#
_cell.length_a   1.000
_cell.length_b   1.000
_cell.length_c   1.000
_cell.angle_alpha   90.00
_cell.angle_beta   90.00
_cell.angle_gamma   90.00
#
_symmetry.space_group_name_H-M   'P 1'
#
loop_
_entity.id
_entity.type
_entity.pdbx_description
1 polymer ?
#
loop_
_entity_poly.entity_id
_entity_poly.type
_entity_poly.pdbx_seq_one_letter_code
_entity_poly.pdbx_strand_id
1 'polypeptide(L)'
;MGCFSSRVEAPTEELPGPPAVERDAPTPAETAAPPTLPSATDLGVSEGKLEVWRKRGGGDLEPVLASGAVAVLDARWVIRHAEAGGVLTHRQALPKEAFLSLTDLVEATTKYGSLPVGALSYPWLTKDHPDPRGANLSRVARALKALLTDIPRLGVFWDFGSLHQHPDPPNGVLRTEEQNALFKQGLGCLGTLYSHPQTWVLRLTSFPDGHAAEDQIEGTNVAAYFDRGWCATENAWASLTKSSALSLDLGKMRGGKEYYCRSLIDDCTQEGGRRPPLLPSAFAAELEKKSFTNGKDDKPLVKRLYEAAFKEQFGKATALFYDSLGWGDAEAAQLAEVLASGAAPRLETLYLSGNKVGDEGCKALAAALGKEGAAPRLEKLYLNENKIGDEGCKALAAALGKEGSAPRLEQDWRRGLQGAGRRPQGGGRPELEG
;
A
#
# COMPACT_ATOMS: atom_id res chain seq x y z
N MET A 1 41.71 11.31 -61.31
CA MET A 1 40.73 10.83 -62.31
C MET A 1 40.19 9.50 -61.82
N GLY A 2 38.86 9.36 -61.77
CA GLY A 2 38.17 8.27 -61.08
C GLY A 2 38.32 6.90 -61.72
N CYS A 3 37.93 5.84 -60.99
CA CYS A 3 36.65 5.17 -61.21
C CYS A 3 36.45 3.98 -60.25
N PHE A 4 35.29 3.99 -59.58
CA PHE A 4 34.38 2.89 -59.24
C PHE A 4 34.93 1.47 -59.02
N SER A 5 34.75 0.98 -57.79
CA SER A 5 34.53 -0.45 -57.52
C SER A 5 33.22 -0.60 -56.73
N SER A 6 32.23 -1.20 -57.37
CA SER A 6 30.91 -1.51 -56.82
C SER A 6 31.01 -2.68 -55.84
N ARG A 7 30.68 -2.44 -54.58
CA ARG A 7 30.48 -3.46 -53.54
C ARG A 7 29.06 -4.00 -53.69
N VAL A 8 28.93 -5.31 -53.85
CA VAL A 8 27.64 -6.01 -53.76
C VAL A 8 27.33 -6.15 -52.27
N GLU A 9 26.31 -5.42 -51.79
CA GLU A 9 25.72 -5.61 -50.47
C GLU A 9 24.75 -6.81 -50.54
N ALA A 10 24.94 -7.78 -49.65
CA ALA A 10 23.96 -8.82 -49.40
C ALA A 10 22.86 -8.25 -48.48
N PRO A 11 21.57 -8.52 -48.75
CA PRO A 11 20.50 -8.03 -47.89
C PRO A 11 20.50 -8.79 -46.56
N THR A 12 20.69 -8.06 -45.47
CA THR A 12 20.35 -8.53 -44.12
C THR A 12 18.83 -8.55 -44.01
N GLU A 13 18.22 -9.73 -44.04
CA GLU A 13 16.85 -9.92 -43.57
C GLU A 13 16.81 -9.59 -42.07
N GLU A 14 16.30 -8.41 -41.74
CA GLU A 14 15.84 -8.10 -40.39
C GLU A 14 14.63 -8.99 -40.07
N LEU A 15 14.82 -9.91 -39.13
CA LEU A 15 13.69 -10.64 -38.54
C LEU A 15 12.73 -9.63 -37.90
N PRO A 16 11.42 -9.68 -38.21
CA PRO A 16 10.46 -8.76 -37.63
C PRO A 16 10.44 -8.94 -36.11
N GLY A 17 10.69 -7.86 -35.37
CA GLY A 17 10.56 -7.83 -33.92
C GLY A 17 9.16 -8.27 -33.48
N PRO A 18 9.01 -8.80 -32.25
CA PRO A 18 7.72 -9.30 -31.77
C PRO A 18 6.67 -8.17 -31.81
N PRO A 19 5.42 -8.48 -32.19
CA PRO A 19 4.39 -7.46 -32.37
C PRO A 19 4.13 -6.71 -31.05
N ALA A 20 3.98 -5.39 -31.17
CA ALA A 20 3.67 -4.51 -30.06
C ALA A 20 2.35 -4.93 -29.39
N VAL A 21 2.44 -5.49 -28.19
CA VAL A 21 1.27 -5.86 -27.38
C VAL A 21 0.63 -4.58 -26.83
N GLU A 22 -0.44 -4.11 -27.46
CA GLU A 22 -1.36 -3.10 -26.94
C GLU A 22 -2.01 -3.62 -25.64
N ARG A 23 -1.63 -3.02 -24.51
CA ARG A 23 -2.22 -3.30 -23.19
C ARG A 23 -2.98 -2.07 -22.73
N ASP A 24 -3.97 -1.65 -23.49
CA ASP A 24 -4.98 -0.74 -22.96
C ASP A 24 -5.77 -1.49 -21.88
N ALA A 25 -5.56 -1.08 -20.63
CA ALA A 25 -6.45 -1.45 -19.54
C ALA A 25 -7.77 -0.71 -19.76
N PRO A 26 -8.92 -1.41 -19.76
CA PRO A 26 -10.20 -0.75 -19.96
C PRO A 26 -10.43 0.33 -18.90
N THR A 27 -11.06 1.41 -19.34
CA THR A 27 -11.59 2.48 -18.50
C THR A 27 -12.56 1.88 -17.47
N PRO A 28 -12.54 2.28 -16.18
CA PRO A 28 -13.58 1.90 -15.25
C PRO A 28 -14.81 2.78 -15.54
N ALA A 29 -15.48 2.52 -16.65
CA ALA A 29 -16.84 2.94 -16.98
C ALA A 29 -17.13 2.60 -18.45
N GLU A 30 -17.47 1.35 -18.73
CA GLU A 30 -18.40 1.06 -19.83
C GLU A 30 -19.20 -0.20 -19.45
N THR A 31 -20.39 0.08 -18.92
CA THR A 31 -21.58 -0.79 -18.90
C THR A 31 -21.44 -2.21 -18.33
N ALA A 32 -21.49 -2.32 -17.01
CA ALA A 32 -22.21 -3.40 -16.32
C ALA A 32 -22.76 -2.83 -15.00
N ALA A 33 -23.95 -3.28 -14.58
CA ALA A 33 -24.40 -3.02 -13.21
C ALA A 33 -23.28 -3.44 -12.22
N PRO A 34 -23.08 -2.75 -11.10
CA PRO A 34 -22.09 -3.18 -10.11
C PRO A 34 -22.34 -4.66 -9.80
N PRO A 35 -21.31 -5.51 -9.85
CA PRO A 35 -21.50 -6.94 -9.66
C PRO A 35 -22.25 -7.17 -8.35
N THR A 36 -23.34 -7.93 -8.41
CA THR A 36 -24.10 -8.28 -7.21
C THR A 36 -23.15 -8.96 -6.24
N LEU A 37 -22.94 -8.34 -5.08
CA LEU A 37 -22.10 -8.91 -4.03
C LEU A 37 -22.69 -10.25 -3.57
N PRO A 38 -21.86 -11.27 -3.31
CA PRO A 38 -22.36 -12.57 -2.90
C PRO A 38 -23.10 -12.47 -1.55
N SER A 39 -24.22 -13.19 -1.43
CA SER A 39 -24.94 -13.34 -0.16
C SER A 39 -24.23 -14.33 0.77
N ALA A 40 -24.62 -14.38 2.04
CA ALA A 40 -24.07 -15.36 2.97
C ALA A 40 -24.36 -16.80 2.51
N THR A 41 -25.53 -17.02 1.93
CA THR A 41 -25.94 -18.28 1.29
C THR A 41 -25.02 -18.66 0.13
N ASP A 42 -24.68 -17.71 -0.75
CA ASP A 42 -23.79 -17.97 -1.90
C ASP A 42 -22.38 -18.40 -1.43
N LEU A 43 -21.92 -17.85 -0.30
CA LEU A 43 -20.61 -18.16 0.28
C LEU A 43 -20.63 -19.37 1.23
N GLY A 44 -21.81 -19.89 1.60
CA GLY A 44 -21.94 -20.94 2.60
C GLY A 44 -21.52 -20.53 4.01
N VAL A 45 -21.64 -19.25 4.36
CA VAL A 45 -21.28 -18.68 5.68
C VAL A 45 -22.51 -18.17 6.44
N SER A 46 -22.38 -17.92 7.73
CA SER A 46 -23.45 -17.24 8.48
C SER A 46 -23.55 -15.75 8.13
N GLU A 47 -24.77 -15.19 8.18
CA GLU A 47 -24.99 -13.74 8.00
C GLU A 47 -24.13 -12.90 8.95
N GLY A 48 -23.99 -13.33 10.21
CA GLY A 48 -23.16 -12.63 11.19
C GLY A 48 -21.68 -12.60 10.82
N LYS A 49 -21.15 -13.65 10.17
CA LYS A 49 -19.77 -13.67 9.67
C LYS A 49 -19.59 -12.69 8.51
N LEU A 50 -20.52 -12.69 7.56
CA LEU A 50 -20.48 -11.77 6.43
C LEU A 50 -20.64 -10.30 6.88
N GLU A 51 -21.48 -10.04 7.87
CA GLU A 51 -21.63 -8.71 8.47
C GLU A 51 -20.32 -8.24 9.10
N VAL A 52 -19.64 -9.10 9.87
CA VAL A 52 -18.33 -8.77 10.47
C VAL A 52 -17.30 -8.46 9.38
N TRP A 53 -17.23 -9.27 8.33
CA TRP A 53 -16.36 -9.02 7.16
C TRP A 53 -16.62 -7.64 6.54
N ARG A 54 -17.87 -7.31 6.23
CA ARG A 54 -18.25 -6.04 5.59
C ARG A 54 -18.02 -4.85 6.51
N LYS A 55 -18.30 -4.98 7.81
CA LYS A 55 -18.03 -3.93 8.82
C LYS A 55 -16.54 -3.64 8.97
N ARG A 56 -15.67 -4.60 8.63
CA ARG A 56 -14.22 -4.42 8.55
C ARG A 56 -13.72 -3.86 7.22
N GLY A 57 -14.62 -3.45 6.32
CA GLY A 57 -14.27 -2.97 4.99
C GLY A 57 -14.06 -4.08 3.96
N GLY A 58 -14.27 -5.34 4.33
CA GLY A 58 -14.10 -6.47 3.40
C GLY A 58 -14.96 -6.39 2.15
N GLY A 59 -16.07 -5.64 2.20
CA GLY A 59 -16.93 -5.36 1.06
C GLY A 59 -16.19 -4.71 -0.12
N ASP A 60 -15.17 -3.90 0.14
CA ASP A 60 -14.35 -3.26 -0.90
C ASP A 60 -13.50 -4.27 -1.67
N LEU A 61 -13.23 -5.45 -1.08
CA LEU A 61 -12.44 -6.52 -1.67
C LEU A 61 -13.29 -7.60 -2.34
N GLU A 62 -14.58 -7.70 -2.00
CA GLU A 62 -15.48 -8.73 -2.53
C GLU A 62 -15.52 -8.76 -4.07
N PRO A 63 -15.66 -7.64 -4.81
CA PRO A 63 -15.69 -7.68 -6.27
C PRO A 63 -14.40 -8.26 -6.88
N VAL A 64 -13.27 -7.96 -6.26
CA VAL A 64 -11.94 -8.38 -6.73
C VAL A 64 -11.74 -9.87 -6.46
N LEU A 65 -12.03 -10.32 -5.24
CA LEU A 65 -11.82 -11.69 -4.79
C LEU A 65 -12.83 -12.67 -5.42
N ALA A 66 -14.08 -12.24 -5.62
CA ALA A 66 -15.12 -13.08 -6.23
C ALA A 66 -14.96 -13.22 -7.76
N SER A 67 -14.35 -12.25 -8.43
CA SER A 67 -14.18 -12.28 -9.90
C SER A 67 -13.20 -13.34 -10.41
N GLY A 68 -12.33 -13.87 -9.54
CA GLY A 68 -11.21 -14.72 -9.95
C GLY A 68 -10.06 -13.96 -10.63
N ALA A 69 -10.15 -12.63 -10.79
CA ALA A 69 -9.05 -11.82 -11.31
C ALA A 69 -7.81 -11.90 -10.41
N VAL A 70 -8.03 -11.92 -9.10
CA VAL A 70 -7.00 -12.09 -8.07
C VAL A 70 -7.25 -13.38 -7.30
N ALA A 71 -6.22 -14.19 -7.12
CA ALA A 71 -6.21 -15.31 -6.18
C ALA A 71 -5.21 -15.04 -5.05
N VAL A 72 -5.60 -15.22 -3.79
CA VAL A 72 -4.68 -15.01 -2.66
C VAL A 72 -4.14 -16.34 -2.17
N LEU A 73 -2.83 -16.40 -1.93
CA LEU A 73 -2.15 -17.61 -1.46
C LEU A 73 -2.44 -17.84 0.02
N ASP A 74 -2.71 -19.08 0.43
CA ASP A 74 -2.79 -19.45 1.84
C ASP A 74 -1.39 -19.30 2.47
N ALA A 75 -1.26 -18.41 3.46
CA ALA A 75 -0.02 -18.22 4.20
C ALA A 75 0.52 -19.54 4.76
N ARG A 76 -0.35 -20.48 5.18
CA ARG A 76 0.08 -21.79 5.69
C ARG A 76 0.67 -22.67 4.58
N TRP A 77 0.14 -22.58 3.37
CA TRP A 77 0.71 -23.28 2.21
C TRP A 77 2.07 -22.69 1.85
N VAL A 78 2.18 -21.35 1.79
CA VAL A 78 3.43 -20.64 1.50
C VAL A 78 4.53 -21.03 2.49
N ILE A 79 4.21 -21.12 3.79
CA ILE A 79 5.15 -21.55 4.82
C ILE A 79 5.65 -22.97 4.57
N ARG A 80 4.74 -23.94 4.37
CA ARG A 80 5.12 -25.33 4.11
C ARG A 80 5.95 -25.48 2.83
N HIS A 81 5.58 -24.76 1.78
CA HIS A 81 6.30 -24.77 0.50
C HIS A 81 7.73 -24.25 0.66
N ALA A 82 7.91 -23.17 1.41
CA ALA A 82 9.23 -22.62 1.71
C ALA A 82 10.07 -23.55 2.61
N GLU A 83 9.48 -24.13 3.66
CA GLU A 83 10.14 -25.08 4.58
C GLU A 83 10.57 -26.37 3.87
N ALA A 84 9.88 -26.76 2.79
CA ALA A 84 10.27 -27.86 1.91
C ALA A 84 11.38 -27.50 0.89
N GLY A 85 11.90 -26.26 0.91
CA GLY A 85 12.90 -25.78 -0.05
C GLY A 85 12.33 -25.47 -1.43
N GLY A 86 11.02 -25.25 -1.52
CA GLY A 86 10.35 -24.93 -2.78
C GLY A 86 10.68 -23.53 -3.31
N VAL A 87 10.38 -23.32 -4.59
CA VAL A 87 10.38 -22.01 -5.24
C VAL A 87 8.95 -21.73 -5.71
N LEU A 88 8.47 -20.50 -5.55
CA LEU A 88 7.13 -20.13 -5.99
C LEU A 88 7.08 -20.14 -7.52
N THR A 89 6.10 -20.83 -8.10
CA THR A 89 5.83 -20.80 -9.55
C THR A 89 4.66 -19.89 -9.88
N HIS A 90 4.43 -19.64 -11.17
CA HIS A 90 3.34 -18.79 -11.62
C HIS A 90 1.97 -19.37 -11.24
N ARG A 91 0.97 -18.50 -11.08
CA ARG A 91 -0.40 -18.84 -10.63
C ARG A 91 -0.96 -20.15 -11.21
N GLN A 92 -0.89 -20.32 -12.53
CA GLN A 92 -1.53 -21.44 -13.23
C GLN A 92 -0.88 -22.81 -12.94
N ALA A 93 0.37 -22.82 -12.47
CA ALA A 93 1.09 -24.05 -12.11
C ALA A 93 0.95 -24.40 -10.61
N LEU A 94 0.35 -23.52 -9.81
CA LEU A 94 0.13 -23.77 -8.39
C LEU A 94 -1.10 -24.69 -8.18
N PRO A 95 -1.03 -25.59 -7.20
CA PRO A 95 -2.15 -26.48 -6.92
C PRO A 95 -3.30 -25.73 -6.24
N LYS A 96 -4.53 -26.28 -6.28
CA LYS A 96 -5.73 -25.58 -5.80
C LYS A 96 -5.65 -25.23 -4.31
N GLU A 97 -5.06 -26.12 -3.51
CA GLU A 97 -4.84 -25.94 -2.08
C GLU A 97 -3.84 -24.83 -1.72
N ALA A 98 -3.14 -24.25 -2.72
CA ALA A 98 -2.31 -23.08 -2.50
C ALA A 98 -3.12 -21.81 -2.25
N PHE A 99 -4.43 -21.81 -2.54
CA PHE A 99 -5.26 -20.61 -2.54
C PHE A 99 -6.35 -20.64 -1.47
N LEU A 100 -6.70 -19.45 -0.99
CA LEU A 100 -7.90 -19.23 -0.16
C LEU A 100 -9.05 -18.71 -1.02
N SER A 101 -10.25 -19.20 -0.70
CA SER A 101 -11.50 -18.66 -1.23
C SER A 101 -11.95 -17.40 -0.46
N LEU A 102 -12.90 -16.64 -1.02
CA LEU A 102 -13.56 -15.56 -0.30
C LEU A 102 -14.24 -16.08 0.99
N THR A 103 -14.86 -17.26 0.94
CA THR A 103 -15.44 -17.94 2.10
C THR A 103 -14.41 -18.15 3.21
N ASP A 104 -13.21 -18.64 2.88
CA ASP A 104 -12.14 -18.84 3.85
C ASP A 104 -11.74 -17.54 4.56
N LEU A 105 -11.71 -16.43 3.82
CA LEU A 105 -11.38 -15.10 4.34
C LEU A 105 -12.48 -14.53 5.23
N VAL A 106 -13.75 -14.68 4.82
CA VAL A 106 -14.91 -14.28 5.62
C VAL A 106 -14.93 -15.06 6.94
N GLU A 107 -14.73 -16.38 6.89
CA GLU A 107 -14.68 -17.21 8.10
C GLU A 107 -13.51 -16.88 9.02
N ALA A 108 -12.34 -16.56 8.45
CA ALA A 108 -11.17 -16.14 9.20
C ALA A 108 -11.30 -14.76 9.86
N THR A 109 -12.28 -13.96 9.47
CA THR A 109 -12.43 -12.60 9.98
C THR A 109 -13.00 -12.58 11.39
N THR A 110 -12.36 -11.79 12.24
CA THR A 110 -12.68 -11.63 13.65
C THR A 110 -13.31 -10.25 13.92
N LYS A 111 -14.08 -10.17 15.01
CA LYS A 111 -14.70 -8.91 15.46
C LYS A 111 -13.67 -7.82 15.78
N TYR A 112 -12.48 -8.22 16.26
CA TYR A 112 -11.33 -7.38 16.58
C TYR A 112 -10.17 -7.65 15.59
N GLY A 113 -9.23 -6.70 15.41
CA GLY A 113 -8.15 -6.83 14.42
C GLY A 113 -8.47 -6.39 12.98
N SER A 114 -7.54 -6.68 12.08
CA SER A 114 -7.53 -6.36 10.64
C SER A 114 -8.20 -7.44 9.79
N LEU A 115 -8.37 -7.19 8.49
CA LEU A 115 -8.79 -8.22 7.55
C LEU A 115 -7.69 -9.29 7.38
N PRO A 116 -8.06 -10.57 7.17
CA PRO A 116 -7.12 -11.67 6.91
C PRO A 116 -6.61 -11.66 5.45
N VAL A 117 -6.30 -10.48 4.91
CA VAL A 117 -5.80 -10.28 3.55
C VAL A 117 -4.54 -9.43 3.59
N GLY A 118 -3.46 -9.92 3.00
CA GLY A 118 -2.19 -9.21 2.84
C GLY A 118 -1.79 -9.07 1.38
N ALA A 119 -0.87 -8.15 1.09
CA ALA A 119 -0.25 -7.94 -0.21
C ALA A 119 1.27 -7.82 -0.06
N LEU A 120 2.01 -8.47 -0.96
CA LEU A 120 3.47 -8.46 -0.97
C LEU A 120 3.99 -7.53 -2.06
N SER A 121 4.73 -6.51 -1.66
CA SER A 121 5.48 -5.63 -2.57
C SER A 121 6.96 -6.00 -2.54
N TYR A 122 7.54 -6.24 -3.71
CA TYR A 122 8.89 -6.77 -3.80
C TYR A 122 9.54 -6.51 -5.17
N PRO A 123 10.88 -6.46 -5.24
CA PRO A 123 11.59 -6.32 -6.50
C PRO A 123 11.73 -7.67 -7.20
N TRP A 124 11.45 -7.73 -8.50
CA TRP A 124 11.84 -8.87 -9.33
C TRP A 124 13.37 -8.97 -9.41
N LEU A 125 13.92 -10.14 -9.05
CA LEU A 125 15.36 -10.38 -9.05
C LEU A 125 15.92 -10.63 -10.46
N THR A 126 15.13 -11.22 -11.35
CA THR A 126 15.52 -11.45 -12.75
C THR A 126 14.37 -11.05 -13.68
N LYS A 127 14.61 -11.00 -14.98
CA LYS A 127 13.57 -10.73 -15.99
C LYS A 127 12.48 -11.80 -16.00
N ASP A 128 12.86 -13.06 -15.85
CA ASP A 128 11.96 -14.20 -16.06
C ASP A 128 11.37 -14.75 -14.76
N HIS A 129 12.02 -14.50 -13.63
CA HIS A 129 11.56 -15.00 -12.34
C HIS A 129 11.79 -14.00 -11.18
N PRO A 130 10.77 -13.78 -10.32
CA PRO A 130 10.87 -12.85 -9.21
C PRO A 130 11.84 -13.29 -8.11
N ASP A 131 11.91 -14.59 -7.83
CA ASP A 131 12.73 -15.16 -6.75
C ASP A 131 13.28 -16.56 -7.10
N PRO A 132 14.23 -16.67 -8.05
CA PRO A 132 14.63 -17.95 -8.65
C PRO A 132 15.28 -18.92 -7.66
N ARG A 133 15.78 -18.42 -6.52
CA ARG A 133 16.41 -19.25 -5.48
C ARG A 133 15.52 -19.44 -4.23
N GLY A 134 14.30 -18.91 -4.23
CA GLY A 134 13.37 -19.03 -3.11
C GLY A 134 13.76 -18.26 -1.84
N ALA A 135 14.72 -17.32 -1.93
CA ALA A 135 15.26 -16.64 -0.75
C ALA A 135 14.26 -15.60 -0.21
N ASN A 136 13.56 -14.88 -1.08
CA ASN A 136 12.46 -14.01 -0.68
C ASN A 136 11.29 -14.83 -0.14
N LEU A 137 10.98 -15.98 -0.73
CA LEU A 137 9.97 -16.92 -0.25
C LEU A 137 10.27 -17.39 1.18
N SER A 138 11.51 -17.78 1.50
CA SER A 138 11.88 -18.14 2.86
C SER A 138 11.72 -16.98 3.85
N ARG A 139 12.10 -15.75 3.46
CA ARG A 139 11.94 -14.56 4.31
C ARG A 139 10.46 -14.25 4.56
N VAL A 140 9.64 -14.26 3.51
CA VAL A 140 8.18 -14.06 3.61
C VAL A 140 7.54 -15.15 4.46
N ALA A 141 7.92 -16.43 4.28
CA ALA A 141 7.42 -17.53 5.10
C ALA A 141 7.69 -17.33 6.60
N ARG A 142 8.89 -16.88 6.98
CA ARG A 142 9.21 -16.52 8.38
C ARG A 142 8.29 -15.42 8.92
N ALA A 143 8.04 -14.37 8.13
CA ALA A 143 7.14 -13.29 8.50
C ALA A 143 5.69 -13.79 8.65
N LEU A 144 5.20 -14.57 7.70
CA LEU A 144 3.85 -15.14 7.73
C LEU A 144 3.67 -16.07 8.95
N LYS A 145 4.68 -16.88 9.28
CA LYS A 145 4.67 -17.75 10.46
C LYS A 145 4.53 -16.93 11.75
N ALA A 146 5.23 -15.80 11.84
CA ALA A 146 5.10 -14.88 12.96
C ALA A 146 3.72 -14.20 13.02
N LEU A 147 3.16 -13.77 11.87
CA LEU A 147 1.82 -13.18 11.85
C LEU A 147 0.72 -14.17 12.26
N LEU A 148 0.85 -15.44 11.87
CA LEU A 148 -0.10 -16.49 12.21
C LEU A 148 -0.09 -16.90 13.69
N THR A 149 0.80 -16.33 14.54
CA THR A 149 0.68 -16.50 16.00
C THR A 149 -0.57 -15.81 16.55
N ASP A 150 -0.99 -14.72 15.92
CA ASP A 150 -2.09 -13.86 16.39
C ASP A 150 -3.23 -13.78 15.36
N ILE A 151 -2.95 -14.07 14.08
CA ILE A 151 -3.92 -14.05 12.99
C ILE A 151 -4.33 -15.50 12.66
N PRO A 152 -5.62 -15.88 12.78
CA PRO A 152 -6.05 -17.26 12.58
C PRO A 152 -5.70 -17.84 11.21
N ARG A 153 -5.88 -17.02 10.15
CA ARG A 153 -5.61 -17.38 8.75
C ARG A 153 -5.37 -16.10 7.97
N LEU A 154 -4.51 -16.16 6.95
CA LEU A 154 -4.12 -15.01 6.15
C LEU A 154 -3.98 -15.43 4.68
N GLY A 155 -4.69 -14.74 3.80
CA GLY A 155 -4.47 -14.82 2.35
C GLY A 155 -3.48 -13.75 1.92
N VAL A 156 -2.52 -14.10 1.07
CA VAL A 156 -1.49 -13.18 0.59
C VAL A 156 -1.59 -12.99 -0.92
N PHE A 157 -1.83 -11.76 -1.34
CA PHE A 157 -1.63 -11.34 -2.71
C PHE A 157 -0.13 -11.26 -3.00
N TRP A 158 0.34 -12.10 -3.90
CA TRP A 158 1.69 -12.12 -4.44
C TRP A 158 1.55 -12.15 -5.96
N ASP A 159 1.67 -11.00 -6.62
CA ASP A 159 1.39 -10.81 -8.06
C ASP A 159 1.73 -12.01 -8.98
N PHE A 160 2.90 -12.62 -8.85
CA PHE A 160 3.35 -13.78 -9.63
C PHE A 160 2.50 -15.03 -9.42
N GLY A 161 2.12 -15.31 -8.17
CA GLY A 161 1.22 -16.41 -7.80
C GLY A 161 -0.26 -16.02 -7.82
N SER A 162 -0.60 -14.73 -7.84
CA SER A 162 -1.95 -14.20 -7.63
C SER A 162 -2.64 -13.69 -8.89
N LEU A 163 -1.88 -13.20 -9.86
CA LEU A 163 -2.38 -12.79 -11.17
C LEU A 163 -2.04 -13.85 -12.23
N HIS A 164 -2.84 -13.90 -13.29
CA HIS A 164 -2.51 -14.74 -14.44
C HIS A 164 -1.20 -14.26 -15.07
N GLN A 165 -0.23 -15.16 -15.20
CA GLN A 165 1.06 -14.88 -15.85
C GLN A 165 1.07 -15.44 -17.27
N HIS A 166 2.03 -15.00 -18.08
CA HIS A 166 2.36 -15.73 -19.29
C HIS A 166 3.03 -17.06 -18.88
N PRO A 167 2.47 -18.24 -19.22
CA PRO A 167 2.97 -19.50 -18.68
C PRO A 167 4.41 -19.85 -19.13
N ASP A 168 4.73 -19.59 -20.40
CA ASP A 168 6.06 -19.86 -20.94
C ASP A 168 6.38 -18.91 -22.11
N PRO A 169 6.66 -17.62 -21.82
CA PRO A 169 6.97 -16.61 -22.83
C PRO A 169 8.15 -16.97 -23.74
N PRO A 170 9.28 -17.55 -23.24
CA PRO A 170 10.40 -17.96 -24.08
C PRO A 170 10.00 -18.94 -25.18
N ASN A 171 9.02 -19.81 -24.93
CA ASN A 171 8.49 -20.76 -25.91
C ASN A 171 7.19 -20.29 -26.58
N GLY A 172 6.83 -19.00 -26.45
CA GLY A 172 5.67 -18.41 -27.09
C GLY A 172 4.32 -18.75 -26.46
N VAL A 173 4.30 -19.39 -25.29
CA VAL A 173 3.06 -19.70 -24.55
C VAL A 173 2.64 -18.48 -23.74
N LEU A 174 1.69 -17.74 -24.29
CA LEU A 174 1.14 -16.52 -23.69
C LEU A 174 -0.20 -16.80 -22.97
N ARG A 175 -0.72 -15.77 -22.29
CA ARG A 175 -2.05 -15.82 -21.68
C ARG A 175 -3.12 -15.96 -22.75
N THR A 176 -4.17 -16.74 -22.45
CA THR A 176 -5.40 -16.73 -23.25
C THR A 176 -6.09 -15.37 -23.16
N GLU A 177 -7.08 -15.10 -24.02
CA GLU A 177 -7.86 -13.86 -23.99
C GLU A 177 -8.57 -13.67 -22.63
N GLU A 178 -9.16 -14.74 -22.09
CA GLU A 178 -9.83 -14.74 -20.80
C GLU A 178 -8.84 -14.46 -19.66
N GLN A 179 -7.68 -15.11 -19.68
CA GLN A 179 -6.62 -14.87 -18.71
C GLN A 179 -6.08 -13.43 -18.79
N ASN A 180 -6.01 -12.86 -19.99
CA ASN A 180 -5.58 -11.49 -20.20
C ASN A 180 -6.63 -10.49 -19.69
N ALA A 181 -7.93 -10.75 -19.89
CA ALA A 181 -9.01 -9.95 -19.33
C ALA A 181 -8.96 -9.96 -17.78
N LEU A 182 -8.85 -11.14 -17.17
CA LEU A 182 -8.72 -11.30 -15.72
C LEU A 182 -7.46 -10.64 -15.16
N PHE A 183 -6.34 -10.69 -15.88
CA PHE A 183 -5.14 -9.96 -15.48
C PHE A 183 -5.31 -8.45 -15.53
N LYS A 184 -5.91 -7.90 -16.59
CA LYS A 184 -6.18 -6.46 -16.70
C LYS A 184 -7.12 -6.00 -15.58
N GLN A 185 -8.14 -6.80 -15.27
CA GLN A 185 -9.02 -6.57 -14.12
C GLN A 185 -8.22 -6.58 -12.81
N GLY A 186 -7.36 -7.59 -12.59
CA GLY A 186 -6.54 -7.70 -11.39
C GLY A 186 -5.57 -6.52 -11.22
N LEU A 187 -4.94 -6.05 -12.30
CA LEU A 187 -4.12 -4.84 -12.30
C LEU A 187 -4.92 -3.59 -11.87
N GLY A 188 -6.17 -3.47 -12.31
CA GLY A 188 -7.06 -2.38 -11.93
C GLY A 188 -7.38 -2.35 -10.42
N CYS A 189 -7.20 -3.47 -9.73
CA CYS A 189 -7.57 -3.64 -8.32
C CYS A 189 -6.38 -3.53 -7.35
N LEU A 190 -5.15 -3.38 -7.85
CA LEU A 190 -3.95 -3.29 -6.99
C LEU A 190 -4.04 -2.13 -6.00
N GLY A 191 -4.51 -0.97 -6.48
CA GLY A 191 -4.73 0.21 -5.64
C GLY A 191 -5.57 -0.13 -4.41
N THR A 192 -6.70 -0.81 -4.58
CA THR A 192 -7.57 -1.25 -3.48
C THR A 192 -6.82 -2.18 -2.53
N LEU A 193 -6.14 -3.21 -3.02
CA LEU A 193 -5.43 -4.17 -2.16
C LEU A 193 -4.36 -3.51 -1.27
N TYR A 194 -3.52 -2.67 -1.87
CA TYR A 194 -2.39 -2.04 -1.19
C TYR A 194 -2.79 -0.85 -0.30
N SER A 195 -3.82 -0.08 -0.67
CA SER A 195 -4.23 1.11 0.08
C SER A 195 -5.43 0.91 1.01
N HIS A 196 -6.09 -0.26 0.98
CA HIS A 196 -7.18 -0.56 1.91
C HIS A 196 -6.70 -0.45 3.37
N PRO A 197 -7.41 0.26 4.25
CA PRO A 197 -6.92 0.56 5.59
C PRO A 197 -6.70 -0.69 6.46
N GLN A 198 -7.44 -1.78 6.21
CA GLN A 198 -7.43 -3.00 7.02
C GLN A 198 -6.70 -4.21 6.40
N THR A 199 -6.11 -4.10 5.20
CA THR A 199 -5.24 -5.18 4.66
C THR A 199 -3.84 -5.13 5.27
N TRP A 200 -3.03 -6.16 5.09
CA TRP A 200 -1.60 -6.13 5.42
C TRP A 200 -0.78 -5.79 4.18
N VAL A 201 0.30 -5.03 4.32
CA VAL A 201 1.29 -4.85 3.25
C VAL A 201 2.64 -5.28 3.77
N LEU A 202 3.25 -6.25 3.10
CA LEU A 202 4.58 -6.77 3.39
C LEU A 202 5.52 -6.26 2.30
N ARG A 203 6.61 -5.58 2.67
CA ARG A 203 7.56 -4.98 1.72
C ARG A 203 8.93 -5.62 1.85
N LEU A 204 9.48 -6.11 0.76
CA LEU A 204 10.85 -6.61 0.68
C LEU A 204 11.77 -5.48 0.19
N THR A 205 12.09 -4.53 1.07
CA THR A 205 12.85 -3.32 0.70
C THR A 205 14.35 -3.56 0.52
N SER A 206 14.87 -4.67 1.07
CA SER A 206 16.25 -5.11 0.94
C SER A 206 16.32 -6.45 0.21
N PHE A 207 17.43 -6.68 -0.50
CA PHE A 207 17.71 -7.97 -1.12
C PHE A 207 17.80 -9.10 -0.06
N PRO A 208 17.58 -10.37 -0.47
CA PRO A 208 17.81 -11.52 0.41
C PRO A 208 19.26 -11.55 0.94
N ASP A 209 19.43 -12.08 2.15
CA ASP A 209 20.76 -12.26 2.75
C ASP A 209 21.59 -13.18 1.84
N GLY A 210 22.83 -12.80 1.54
CA GLY A 210 23.71 -13.57 0.65
C GLY A 210 23.47 -13.36 -0.86
N HIS A 211 22.74 -12.33 -1.26
CA HIS A 211 22.83 -11.78 -2.62
C HIS A 211 23.79 -10.58 -2.62
N ALA A 212 25.01 -10.78 -3.11
CA ALA A 212 25.90 -9.66 -3.39
C ALA A 212 25.37 -8.90 -4.62
N ALA A 213 25.60 -7.59 -4.69
CA ALA A 213 25.30 -6.82 -5.89
C ALA A 213 26.08 -7.36 -7.11
N GLU A 214 27.21 -8.02 -6.86
CA GLU A 214 28.10 -8.61 -7.85
C GLU A 214 27.70 -10.00 -8.36
N ASP A 215 26.80 -10.73 -7.68
CA ASP A 215 26.34 -12.09 -8.08
C ASP A 215 25.33 -12.07 -9.25
N GLN A 216 25.26 -10.93 -9.92
CA GLN A 216 24.18 -10.55 -10.82
C GLN A 216 24.59 -10.80 -12.27
N ILE A 217 24.00 -11.86 -12.84
CA ILE A 217 24.07 -12.20 -14.26
C ILE A 217 23.61 -10.97 -15.07
N GLU A 218 24.24 -10.77 -16.23
CA GLU A 218 23.85 -9.79 -17.24
C GLU A 218 22.32 -9.84 -17.47
N GLY A 219 21.61 -8.75 -17.14
CA GLY A 219 20.14 -8.65 -17.31
C GLY A 219 19.28 -8.67 -16.04
N THR A 220 19.87 -8.70 -14.84
CA THR A 220 19.11 -8.45 -13.59
C THR A 220 18.87 -6.96 -13.37
N ASN A 221 17.67 -6.60 -12.91
CA ASN A 221 17.42 -5.23 -12.46
C ASN A 221 18.10 -5.06 -11.10
N VAL A 222 19.13 -4.21 -11.03
CA VAL A 222 19.91 -3.87 -9.83
C VAL A 222 19.30 -2.74 -9.01
N ALA A 223 18.23 -2.09 -9.49
CA ALA A 223 17.67 -0.92 -8.83
C ALA A 223 17.18 -1.28 -7.41
N ALA A 224 17.47 -0.39 -6.46
CA ALA A 224 16.93 -0.51 -5.11
C ALA A 224 15.40 -0.44 -5.14
N TYR A 225 14.77 -0.97 -4.09
CA TYR A 225 13.30 -1.07 -3.99
C TYR A 225 12.60 0.26 -4.31
N PHE A 226 13.05 1.37 -3.72
CA PHE A 226 12.42 2.69 -3.90
C PHE A 226 12.67 3.35 -5.26
N ASP A 227 13.55 2.79 -6.08
CA ASP A 227 13.88 3.30 -7.42
C ASP A 227 13.14 2.55 -8.54
N ARG A 228 12.31 1.58 -8.16
CA ARG A 228 11.43 0.82 -9.06
C ARG A 228 10.04 1.42 -9.04
N GLY A 229 9.49 1.70 -10.23
CA GLY A 229 8.19 2.36 -10.37
C GLY A 229 7.05 1.63 -9.65
N TRP A 230 6.93 0.32 -9.86
CA TRP A 230 5.90 -0.48 -9.19
C TRP A 230 6.08 -0.55 -7.67
N CYS A 231 7.28 -0.88 -7.18
CA CYS A 231 7.54 -0.92 -5.73
C CYS A 231 7.30 0.44 -5.05
N ALA A 232 7.72 1.55 -5.69
CA ALA A 232 7.45 2.90 -5.19
C ALA A 232 5.95 3.21 -5.15
N THR A 233 5.18 2.74 -6.14
CA THR A 233 3.72 2.90 -6.21
C THR A 233 3.02 2.12 -5.12
N GLU A 234 3.37 0.85 -4.95
CA GLU A 234 2.81 -0.03 -3.92
C GLU A 234 3.09 0.50 -2.51
N ASN A 235 4.31 1.01 -2.30
CA ASN A 235 4.68 1.73 -1.09
C ASN A 235 3.84 3.00 -0.87
N ALA A 236 3.61 3.79 -1.93
CA ALA A 236 2.80 4.99 -1.85
C ALA A 236 1.34 4.67 -1.51
N TRP A 237 0.75 3.64 -2.12
CA TRP A 237 -0.59 3.13 -1.77
C TRP A 237 -0.67 2.69 -0.31
N ALA A 238 0.29 1.88 0.14
CA ALA A 238 0.34 1.42 1.52
C ALA A 238 0.47 2.56 2.54
N SER A 239 0.97 3.72 2.10
CA SER A 239 1.18 4.89 2.95
C SER A 239 -0.06 5.77 3.11
N LEU A 240 -1.11 5.60 2.29
CA LEU A 240 -2.25 6.53 2.22
C LEU A 240 -3.07 6.60 3.51
N THR A 241 -3.54 5.49 4.06
CA THR A 241 -4.56 5.52 5.15
C THR A 241 -4.29 4.53 6.29
N LYS A 242 -3.48 3.51 6.02
CA LYS A 242 -3.26 2.35 6.88
C LYS A 242 -2.63 2.71 8.23
N SER A 243 -2.81 1.91 9.27
CA SER A 243 -1.94 1.98 10.45
C SER A 243 -0.54 1.45 10.12
N SER A 244 0.50 1.96 10.80
CA SER A 244 1.89 1.48 10.69
C SER A 244 2.00 -0.03 10.93
N ALA A 245 1.22 -0.56 11.88
CA ALA A 245 1.19 -1.99 12.21
C ALA A 245 0.76 -2.90 11.05
N LEU A 246 0.14 -2.33 10.01
CA LEU A 246 -0.34 -3.06 8.83
C LEU A 246 0.54 -2.85 7.59
N SER A 247 1.70 -2.19 7.72
CA SER A 247 2.66 -1.97 6.65
C SER A 247 4.07 -2.32 7.10
N LEU A 248 4.45 -3.58 6.92
CA LEU A 248 5.69 -4.15 7.45
C LEU A 248 6.80 -4.09 6.42
N ASP A 249 7.94 -3.53 6.81
CA ASP A 249 9.19 -3.62 6.06
C ASP A 249 9.95 -4.88 6.47
N LEU A 250 9.78 -5.95 5.70
CA LEU A 250 10.47 -7.22 5.90
C LEU A 250 11.97 -7.13 5.61
N GLY A 251 12.42 -6.07 4.94
CA GLY A 251 13.84 -5.82 4.73
C GLY A 251 14.59 -5.50 6.03
N LYS A 252 13.87 -5.16 7.11
CA LYS A 252 14.40 -4.91 8.46
C LYS A 252 14.43 -6.14 9.36
N MET A 253 13.94 -7.29 8.88
CA MET A 253 13.99 -8.54 9.65
C MET A 253 15.45 -8.93 9.93
N ARG A 254 15.72 -9.38 11.15
CA ARG A 254 17.04 -9.81 11.59
C ARG A 254 17.28 -11.28 11.27
N GLY A 255 18.43 -11.58 10.68
CA GLY A 255 18.91 -12.95 10.49
C GLY A 255 18.96 -13.73 11.81
N GLY A 256 18.52 -14.99 11.80
CA GLY A 256 18.55 -15.87 12.98
C GLY A 256 17.56 -15.55 14.12
N LYS A 257 16.85 -14.41 14.09
CA LYS A 257 15.83 -14.08 15.08
C LYS A 257 14.52 -14.84 14.81
N GLU A 258 13.98 -15.49 15.84
CA GLU A 258 12.60 -15.98 15.84
C GLU A 258 11.64 -14.84 16.15
N TYR A 259 10.54 -14.78 15.40
CA TYR A 259 9.54 -13.72 15.49
C TYR A 259 8.19 -14.30 15.88
N TYR A 260 7.50 -13.59 16.77
CA TYR A 260 6.04 -13.63 16.94
C TYR A 260 5.43 -12.31 16.44
N CYS A 261 4.11 -12.29 16.21
CA CYS A 261 3.42 -11.18 15.53
C CYS A 261 3.85 -9.79 16.01
N ARG A 262 3.78 -9.54 17.33
CA ARG A 262 4.14 -8.23 17.89
C ARG A 262 5.61 -7.86 17.67
N SER A 263 6.54 -8.79 17.93
CA SER A 263 7.97 -8.53 17.71
C SER A 263 8.34 -8.29 16.25
N LEU A 264 7.58 -8.91 15.31
CA LEU A 264 7.75 -8.67 13.88
C LEU A 264 7.30 -7.25 13.55
N ILE A 265 6.11 -6.86 14.03
CA ILE A 265 5.57 -5.51 13.84
C ILE A 265 6.56 -4.47 14.36
N ASP A 266 7.04 -4.63 15.60
CA ASP A 266 7.96 -3.67 16.21
C ASP A 266 9.24 -3.48 15.39
N ASP A 267 9.93 -4.55 14.96
CA ASP A 267 11.15 -4.43 14.14
C ASP A 267 10.85 -3.88 12.72
N CYS A 268 9.77 -4.34 12.09
CA CYS A 268 9.45 -4.01 10.70
C CYS A 268 8.76 -2.65 10.52
N THR A 269 8.45 -1.93 11.60
CA THR A 269 7.81 -0.59 11.55
C THR A 269 8.70 0.52 12.09
N GLN A 270 9.82 0.19 12.72
CA GLN A 270 10.76 1.16 13.28
C GLN A 270 11.34 2.12 12.24
N GLU A 271 11.79 3.29 12.70
CA GLU A 271 12.61 4.27 11.94
C GLU A 271 11.97 4.87 10.67
N GLY A 272 10.65 5.07 10.67
CA GLY A 272 10.01 6.02 9.75
C GLY A 272 10.05 5.68 8.27
N GLY A 273 10.00 4.39 7.93
CA GLY A 273 9.97 3.94 6.53
C GLY A 273 8.70 4.32 5.76
N ARG A 274 7.63 4.76 6.44
CA ARG A 274 6.39 5.20 5.79
C ARG A 274 6.42 6.72 5.63
N ARG A 275 6.29 7.19 4.39
CA ARG A 275 6.25 8.62 4.06
C ARG A 275 4.81 9.16 4.08
N PRO A 276 4.60 10.47 4.21
CA PRO A 276 3.29 11.07 4.03
C PRO A 276 2.72 10.79 2.63
N PRO A 277 1.39 10.83 2.46
CA PRO A 277 0.79 10.72 1.14
C PRO A 277 1.28 11.84 0.22
N LEU A 278 1.28 11.58 -1.09
CA LEU A 278 1.57 12.57 -2.12
C LEU A 278 0.28 12.91 -2.87
N LEU A 279 0.12 14.18 -3.23
CA LEU A 279 -0.87 14.54 -4.24
C LEU A 279 -0.59 13.79 -5.55
N PRO A 280 -1.62 13.46 -6.37
CA PRO A 280 -1.41 12.77 -7.64
C PRO A 280 -0.38 13.44 -8.56
N SER A 281 -0.33 14.78 -8.59
CA SER A 281 0.67 15.55 -9.34
C SER A 281 2.10 15.36 -8.82
N ALA A 282 2.29 15.42 -7.50
CA ALA A 282 3.59 15.22 -6.86
C ALA A 282 4.07 13.77 -7.03
N PHE A 283 3.17 12.80 -6.88
CA PHE A 283 3.46 11.40 -7.18
C PHE A 283 3.88 11.19 -8.64
N ALA A 284 3.16 11.80 -9.58
CA ALA A 284 3.49 11.72 -11.00
C ALA A 284 4.90 12.27 -11.30
N ALA A 285 5.30 13.37 -10.66
CA ALA A 285 6.64 13.93 -10.79
C ALA A 285 7.73 13.02 -10.18
N GLU A 286 7.45 12.38 -9.04
CA GLU A 286 8.38 11.40 -8.45
C GLU A 286 8.51 10.14 -9.31
N LEU A 287 7.43 9.69 -9.93
CA LEU A 287 7.42 8.51 -10.79
C LEU A 287 8.28 8.70 -12.05
N GLU A 288 8.44 9.92 -12.54
CA GLU A 288 9.32 10.19 -13.69
C GLU A 288 10.77 9.80 -13.45
N LYS A 289 11.21 9.85 -12.20
CA LYS A 289 12.56 9.52 -11.76
C LYS A 289 12.78 8.02 -11.56
N LYS A 290 11.75 7.18 -11.76
CA LYS A 290 11.77 5.75 -11.44
C LYS A 290 11.97 4.87 -12.67
N SER A 291 12.58 3.71 -12.44
CA SER A 291 12.86 2.71 -13.47
C SER A 291 11.75 1.65 -13.54
N PHE A 292 11.49 1.13 -14.74
CA PHE A 292 10.58 0.02 -14.99
C PHE A 292 11.32 -1.13 -15.67
N THR A 293 11.14 -2.35 -15.15
CA THR A 293 11.91 -3.56 -15.51
C THR A 293 11.75 -3.99 -16.97
N ASN A 294 10.64 -3.62 -17.63
CA ASN A 294 10.25 -4.19 -18.92
C ASN A 294 10.45 -3.25 -20.12
N GLY A 295 11.13 -2.11 -19.95
CA GLY A 295 11.37 -1.14 -21.04
C GLY A 295 10.11 -0.46 -21.61
N LYS A 296 8.91 -0.84 -21.15
CA LYS A 296 7.65 -0.16 -21.42
C LYS A 296 7.46 1.00 -20.44
N ASP A 297 6.94 2.11 -20.96
CA ASP A 297 6.54 3.25 -20.15
C ASP A 297 5.21 2.95 -19.45
N ASP A 298 5.26 2.14 -18.38
CA ASP A 298 4.09 1.86 -17.53
C ASP A 298 3.65 3.11 -16.73
N LYS A 299 4.42 4.22 -16.80
CA LYS A 299 4.14 5.44 -16.02
C LYS A 299 2.72 5.99 -16.23
N PRO A 300 2.15 6.09 -17.44
CA PRO A 300 0.79 6.60 -17.63
C PRO A 300 -0.25 5.73 -16.92
N LEU A 301 -0.12 4.40 -17.01
CA LEU A 301 -0.99 3.46 -16.31
C LEU A 301 -0.85 3.63 -14.79
N VAL A 302 0.38 3.66 -14.29
CA VAL A 302 0.66 3.76 -12.85
C VAL A 302 0.17 5.07 -12.26
N LYS A 303 0.37 6.21 -12.94
CA LYS A 303 -0.18 7.51 -12.53
C LYS A 303 -1.70 7.46 -12.37
N ARG A 304 -2.38 6.87 -13.37
CA ARG A 304 -3.83 6.71 -13.35
C ARG A 304 -4.30 5.83 -12.20
N LEU A 305 -3.64 4.69 -11.98
CA LEU A 305 -3.97 3.78 -10.87
C LEU A 305 -3.73 4.45 -9.50
N TYR A 306 -2.64 5.21 -9.37
CA TYR A 306 -2.38 5.98 -8.15
C TYR A 306 -3.47 7.01 -7.87
N GLU A 307 -3.81 7.83 -8.87
CA GLU A 307 -4.84 8.86 -8.73
C GLU A 307 -6.21 8.26 -8.36
N ALA A 308 -6.58 7.14 -8.98
CA ALA A 308 -7.82 6.43 -8.67
C ALA A 308 -7.84 5.94 -7.21
N ALA A 309 -6.79 5.27 -6.76
CA ALA A 309 -6.68 4.78 -5.38
C ALA A 309 -6.64 5.94 -4.36
N PHE A 310 -5.94 7.02 -4.69
CA PHE A 310 -5.89 8.23 -3.85
C PHE A 310 -7.30 8.81 -3.66
N LYS A 311 -8.04 9.05 -4.74
CA LYS A 311 -9.42 9.56 -4.64
C LYS A 311 -10.35 8.63 -3.88
N GLU A 312 -10.23 7.33 -4.13
CA GLU A 312 -11.13 6.32 -3.56
C GLU A 312 -10.84 6.05 -2.08
N GLN A 313 -9.59 5.83 -1.69
CA GLN A 313 -9.23 5.43 -0.34
C GLN A 313 -8.93 6.63 0.56
N PHE A 314 -8.13 7.60 0.08
CA PHE A 314 -7.81 8.79 0.87
C PHE A 314 -9.03 9.72 0.97
N GLY A 315 -9.76 9.93 -0.14
CA GLY A 315 -10.96 10.77 -0.16
C GLY A 315 -12.12 10.24 0.68
N LYS A 316 -12.17 8.94 0.95
CA LYS A 316 -13.19 8.31 1.83
C LYS A 316 -12.73 8.14 3.29
N ALA A 317 -11.46 8.37 3.59
CA ALA A 317 -10.92 8.16 4.93
C ALA A 317 -11.59 9.09 5.95
N THR A 318 -12.13 8.49 7.02
CA THR A 318 -12.64 9.21 8.20
C THR A 318 -11.58 9.31 9.30
N ALA A 319 -10.59 8.41 9.28
CA ALA A 319 -9.44 8.45 10.18
C ALA A 319 -8.15 8.22 9.41
N LEU A 320 -7.11 8.98 9.74
CA LEU A 320 -5.75 8.79 9.23
C LEU A 320 -4.80 8.49 10.39
N PHE A 321 -4.11 7.37 10.30
CA PHE A 321 -3.21 6.85 11.32
C PHE A 321 -1.75 7.12 10.91
N TYR A 322 -1.18 8.21 11.43
CA TYR A 322 0.21 8.61 11.19
C TYR A 322 1.01 8.74 12.49
N ASP A 323 0.59 8.03 13.54
CA ASP A 323 1.31 7.95 14.80
C ASP A 323 2.64 7.18 14.66
N SER A 324 3.63 7.61 15.45
CA SER A 324 4.91 6.90 15.63
C SER A 324 5.69 6.60 14.34
N LEU A 325 5.56 7.46 13.33
CA LEU A 325 6.26 7.31 12.05
C LEU A 325 7.61 8.01 12.03
N GLY A 326 8.03 8.65 13.14
CA GLY A 326 9.27 9.39 13.22
C GLY A 326 9.32 10.63 12.32
N TRP A 327 8.17 11.11 11.84
CA TRP A 327 8.02 12.26 10.96
C TRP A 327 8.52 13.55 11.61
N GLY A 328 9.28 14.35 10.88
CA GLY A 328 9.71 15.69 11.28
C GLY A 328 8.88 16.79 10.62
N ASP A 329 9.42 18.01 10.63
CA ASP A 329 8.77 19.18 10.05
C ASP A 329 8.53 19.04 8.54
N ALA A 330 9.45 18.40 7.81
CA ALA A 330 9.34 18.19 6.37
C ALA A 330 8.14 17.28 6.03
N GLU A 331 7.98 16.18 6.77
CA GLU A 331 6.86 15.26 6.56
C GLU A 331 5.52 15.89 6.98
N ALA A 332 5.50 16.65 8.06
CA ALA A 332 4.32 17.41 8.48
C ALA A 332 3.92 18.45 7.42
N ALA A 333 4.88 19.15 6.82
CA ALA A 333 4.63 20.10 5.75
C ALA A 333 4.08 19.43 4.48
N GLN A 334 4.59 18.26 4.12
CA GLN A 334 4.04 17.48 3.00
C GLN A 334 2.59 17.05 3.28
N LEU A 335 2.28 16.56 4.48
CA LEU A 335 0.89 16.25 4.86
C LEU A 335 0.01 17.51 4.81
N ALA A 336 0.53 18.65 5.28
CA ALA A 336 -0.19 19.92 5.25
C ALA A 336 -0.57 20.33 3.82
N GLU A 337 0.31 20.14 2.84
CA GLU A 337 0.01 20.39 1.42
C GLU A 337 -1.17 19.52 0.93
N VAL A 338 -1.18 18.24 1.29
CA VAL A 338 -2.27 17.31 0.94
C VAL A 338 -3.59 17.73 1.58
N LEU A 339 -3.58 18.12 2.86
CA LEU A 339 -4.78 18.61 3.54
C LEU A 339 -5.29 19.91 2.92
N ALA A 340 -4.38 20.87 2.65
CA ALA A 340 -4.71 22.15 2.03
C ALA A 340 -5.30 22.03 0.62
N SER A 341 -5.12 20.89 -0.06
CA SER A 341 -5.73 20.63 -1.37
C SER A 341 -7.21 20.25 -1.28
N GLY A 342 -7.75 20.00 -0.07
CA GLY A 342 -9.12 19.49 0.11
C GLY A 342 -9.27 18.00 -0.22
N ALA A 343 -8.17 17.25 -0.30
CA ALA A 343 -8.18 15.83 -0.66
C ALA A 343 -8.81 14.93 0.41
N ALA A 344 -9.03 15.43 1.64
CA ALA A 344 -9.55 14.68 2.78
C ALA A 344 -10.93 15.20 3.26
N PRO A 345 -11.98 15.22 2.41
CA PRO A 345 -13.25 15.88 2.74
C PRO A 345 -14.07 15.16 3.82
N ARG A 346 -13.76 13.89 4.10
CA ARG A 346 -14.45 13.05 5.10
C ARG A 346 -13.67 12.85 6.39
N LEU A 347 -12.47 13.41 6.49
CA LEU A 347 -11.59 13.19 7.63
C LEU A 347 -12.19 13.77 8.90
N GLU A 348 -12.36 12.93 9.92
CA GLU A 348 -12.90 13.27 11.24
C GLU A 348 -11.80 13.21 12.30
N THR A 349 -10.81 12.31 12.15
CA THR A 349 -9.72 12.14 13.11
C THR A 349 -8.37 12.00 12.43
N LEU A 350 -7.39 12.80 12.87
CA LEU A 350 -6.00 12.74 12.42
C LEU A 350 -5.07 12.41 13.60
N TYR A 351 -4.40 11.25 13.53
CA TYR A 351 -3.40 10.83 14.52
C TYR A 351 -2.00 11.16 14.02
N LEU A 352 -1.28 12.01 14.73
CA LEU A 352 0.12 12.40 14.46
C LEU A 352 1.01 12.27 15.71
N SER A 353 0.55 11.58 16.74
CA SER A 353 1.25 11.42 18.01
C SER A 353 2.56 10.64 17.89
N GLY A 354 3.52 10.88 18.77
CA GLY A 354 4.77 10.10 18.83
C GLY A 354 5.71 10.33 17.64
N ASN A 355 5.59 11.48 16.97
CA ASN A 355 6.47 11.89 15.89
C ASN A 355 7.54 12.87 16.40
N LYS A 356 8.27 13.51 15.48
CA LYS A 356 9.32 14.50 15.76
C LYS A 356 8.96 15.87 15.18
N VAL A 357 7.66 16.15 15.00
CA VAL A 357 7.16 17.42 14.45
C VAL A 357 7.49 18.55 15.42
N GLY A 358 8.16 19.59 14.93
CA GLY A 358 8.51 20.80 15.65
C GLY A 358 7.56 21.96 15.30
N ASP A 359 8.00 23.17 15.65
CA ASP A 359 7.20 24.39 15.41
C ASP A 359 6.93 24.64 13.94
N GLU A 360 7.88 24.37 13.03
CA GLU A 360 7.71 24.66 11.61
C GLU A 360 6.72 23.70 10.94
N GLY A 361 6.77 22.41 11.25
CA GLY A 361 5.78 21.44 10.78
C GLY A 361 4.39 21.73 11.36
N CYS A 362 4.33 22.14 12.63
CA CYS A 362 3.09 22.56 13.28
C CYS A 362 2.48 23.81 12.63
N LYS A 363 3.30 24.82 12.30
CA LYS A 363 2.86 26.02 11.54
C LYS A 363 2.32 25.65 10.15
N ALA A 364 2.97 24.70 9.46
CA ALA A 364 2.48 24.23 8.17
C ALA A 364 1.10 23.57 8.29
N LEU A 365 0.92 22.67 9.27
CA LEU A 365 -0.37 22.04 9.56
C LEU A 365 -1.44 23.09 9.91
N ALA A 366 -1.10 24.07 10.76
CA ALA A 366 -2.01 25.16 11.13
C ALA A 366 -2.44 26.00 9.91
N ALA A 367 -1.51 26.36 9.02
CA ALA A 367 -1.81 27.08 7.80
C ALA A 367 -2.74 26.28 6.87
N ALA A 368 -2.53 24.97 6.74
CA ALA A 368 -3.38 24.10 5.94
C ALA A 368 -4.80 23.97 6.52
N LEU A 369 -4.92 23.73 7.82
CA LEU A 369 -6.21 23.59 8.51
C LEU A 369 -7.00 24.91 8.56
N GLY A 370 -6.29 26.04 8.55
CA GLY A 370 -6.88 27.38 8.45
C GLY A 370 -7.44 27.73 7.08
N LYS A 371 -7.16 26.93 6.04
CA LYS A 371 -7.69 27.13 4.69
C LYS A 371 -9.10 26.57 4.59
N GLU A 372 -10.00 27.37 4.04
CA GLU A 372 -11.39 26.95 3.79
C GLU A 372 -11.43 25.67 2.95
N GLY A 373 -12.22 24.68 3.40
CA GLY A 373 -12.43 23.42 2.69
C GLY A 373 -11.30 22.38 2.78
N ALA A 374 -10.20 22.65 3.51
CA ALA A 374 -9.08 21.71 3.63
C ALA A 374 -9.47 20.39 4.32
N ALA A 375 -10.11 20.49 5.50
CA ALA A 375 -10.56 19.34 6.29
C ALA A 375 -11.89 19.68 7.01
N PRO A 376 -13.01 19.78 6.27
CA PRO A 376 -14.26 20.38 6.77
C PRO A 376 -14.95 19.57 7.87
N ARG A 377 -14.62 18.28 8.01
CA ARG A 377 -15.19 17.38 9.03
C ARG A 377 -14.23 17.05 10.17
N LEU A 378 -13.02 17.60 10.17
CA LEU A 378 -12.03 17.26 11.18
C LEU A 378 -12.53 17.70 12.55
N GLU A 379 -12.57 16.75 13.47
CA GLU A 379 -13.03 16.92 14.86
C GLU A 379 -11.88 16.70 15.84
N LYS A 380 -10.97 15.78 15.52
CA LYS A 380 -9.90 15.36 16.44
C LYS A 380 -8.54 15.41 15.75
N LEU A 381 -7.60 16.11 16.39
CA LEU A 381 -6.21 16.20 15.97
C LEU A 381 -5.32 15.82 17.15
N TYR A 382 -4.60 14.70 17.04
CA TYR A 382 -3.70 14.22 18.08
C TYR A 382 -2.26 14.52 17.70
N LEU A 383 -1.59 15.37 18.50
CA LEU A 383 -0.21 15.83 18.28
C LEU A 383 0.70 15.55 19.49
N ASN A 384 0.23 14.81 20.50
CA ASN A 384 0.99 14.49 21.70
C ASN A 384 2.31 13.77 21.37
N GLU A 385 3.30 13.89 22.24
CA GLU A 385 4.62 13.26 22.06
C GLU A 385 5.34 13.71 20.77
N ASN A 386 5.18 14.99 20.39
CA ASN A 386 5.97 15.67 19.37
C ASN A 386 6.94 16.68 20.00
N LYS A 387 7.67 17.44 19.17
CA LYS A 387 8.65 18.48 19.58
C LYS A 387 8.10 19.90 19.38
N ILE A 388 6.78 20.07 19.52
CA ILE A 388 6.10 21.35 19.31
C ILE A 388 6.35 22.26 20.53
N GLY A 389 6.86 23.46 20.26
CA GLY A 389 7.05 24.53 21.25
C GLY A 389 5.92 25.56 21.22
N ASP A 390 6.13 26.66 21.93
CA ASP A 390 5.12 27.70 22.12
C ASP A 390 4.68 28.34 20.79
N GLU A 391 5.58 28.49 19.82
CA GLU A 391 5.28 29.10 18.54
C GLU A 391 4.38 28.22 17.66
N GLY A 392 4.59 26.91 17.67
CA GLY A 392 3.69 25.96 17.01
C GLY A 392 2.30 25.95 17.66
N CYS A 393 2.24 25.93 18.99
CA CYS A 393 0.97 26.00 19.74
C CYS A 393 0.18 27.29 19.43
N LYS A 394 0.87 28.45 19.40
CA LYS A 394 0.24 29.73 19.00
C LYS A 394 -0.30 29.69 17.57
N ALA A 395 0.44 29.09 16.64
CA ALA A 395 0.01 28.98 15.25
C ALA A 395 -1.27 28.15 15.11
N LEU A 396 -1.35 26.99 15.78
CA LEU A 396 -2.56 26.17 15.81
C LEU A 396 -3.75 26.91 16.44
N ALA A 397 -3.55 27.55 17.59
CA ALA A 397 -4.60 28.31 18.26
C ALA A 397 -5.14 29.47 17.37
N ALA A 398 -4.24 30.16 16.66
CA ALA A 398 -4.61 31.22 15.73
C ALA A 398 -5.33 30.70 14.48
N ALA A 399 -4.96 29.51 13.97
CA ALA A 399 -5.63 28.89 12.84
C ALA A 399 -7.05 28.43 13.20
N LEU A 400 -7.20 27.73 14.33
CA LEU A 400 -8.48 27.19 14.80
C LEU A 400 -9.44 28.24 15.35
N GLY A 401 -8.98 29.48 15.59
CA GLY A 401 -9.83 30.59 15.99
C GLY A 401 -10.47 31.37 14.83
N LYS A 402 -10.18 31.02 13.57
CA LYS A 402 -10.73 31.68 12.38
C LYS A 402 -12.05 31.04 11.97
N GLU A 403 -13.09 31.85 11.76
CA GLU A 403 -14.36 31.38 11.19
C GLU A 403 -14.11 30.69 9.84
N GLY A 404 -14.64 29.47 9.67
CA GLY A 404 -14.50 28.67 8.45
C GLY A 404 -13.28 27.73 8.41
N SER A 405 -12.38 27.80 9.40
CA SER A 405 -11.32 26.80 9.60
C SER A 405 -11.87 25.58 10.33
N ALA A 406 -11.57 24.36 9.87
CA ALA A 406 -11.96 23.07 10.46
C ALA A 406 -13.10 23.17 11.52
N PRO A 407 -14.35 23.47 11.10
CA PRO A 407 -15.34 24.12 11.96
C PRO A 407 -15.78 23.28 13.16
N ARG A 408 -15.57 21.96 13.11
CA ARG A 408 -15.87 21.05 14.22
C ARG A 408 -14.73 20.98 15.23
N LEU A 409 -13.48 20.92 14.77
CA LEU A 409 -12.29 21.01 15.62
C LEU A 409 -12.26 22.34 16.39
N GLU A 410 -12.64 23.45 15.75
CA GLU A 410 -12.81 24.75 16.43
C GLU A 410 -13.84 24.68 17.58
N GLN A 411 -14.99 24.03 17.37
CA GLN A 411 -16.03 23.93 18.40
C GLN A 411 -15.56 23.14 19.63
N ASP A 412 -14.88 22.02 19.42
CA ASP A 412 -14.32 21.22 20.52
C ASP A 412 -13.20 21.99 21.25
N TRP A 413 -12.35 22.70 20.52
CA TRP A 413 -11.33 23.58 21.10
C TRP A 413 -11.94 24.70 21.96
N ARG A 414 -12.94 25.42 21.42
CA ARG A 414 -13.68 26.47 22.15
C ARG A 414 -14.38 25.91 23.38
N ARG A 415 -14.93 24.68 23.32
CA ARG A 415 -15.57 24.01 24.45
C ARG A 415 -14.57 23.63 25.54
N GLY A 416 -13.38 23.13 25.18
CA GLY A 416 -12.29 22.85 26.11
C GLY A 416 -11.83 24.09 26.88
N LEU A 417 -11.66 25.23 26.17
CA LEU A 417 -11.32 26.51 26.80
C LEU A 417 -12.38 27.03 27.77
N GLN A 418 -13.67 26.83 27.47
CA GLN A 418 -14.78 27.22 28.35
C GLN A 418 -14.89 26.30 29.59
N GLY A 419 -14.49 25.03 29.48
CA GLY A 419 -14.40 24.09 30.60
C GLY A 419 -13.25 24.39 31.57
N ALA A 420 -12.09 24.80 31.06
CA ALA A 420 -10.93 25.18 31.84
C ALA A 420 -11.12 26.49 32.65
N GLY A 421 -12.14 27.29 32.32
CA GLY A 421 -12.50 28.53 33.01
C GLY A 421 -13.25 28.36 34.34
N ARG A 422 -13.69 27.15 34.71
CA ARG A 422 -14.31 26.87 36.03
C ARG A 422 -13.31 26.17 36.94
N ARG A 423 -12.50 26.94 37.68
CA ARG A 423 -11.74 26.40 38.82
C ARG A 423 -12.73 25.94 39.92
N PRO A 424 -12.68 24.69 40.40
CA PRO A 424 -13.02 24.41 41.79
C PRO A 424 -11.96 25.05 42.68
N GLN A 425 -12.35 25.71 43.76
CA GLN A 425 -11.42 26.14 44.79
C GLN A 425 -10.81 24.88 45.45
N GLY A 426 -9.54 24.60 45.16
CA GLY A 426 -8.79 23.50 45.75
C GLY A 426 -7.57 23.16 44.90
N GLY A 427 -6.38 23.45 45.42
CA GLY A 427 -5.12 23.41 44.66
C GLY A 427 -4.80 22.06 44.02
N GLY A 428 -4.72 22.06 42.69
CA GLY A 428 -4.13 21.03 41.84
C GLY A 428 -3.80 21.66 40.50
N ARG A 429 -2.60 21.40 39.96
CA ARG A 429 -2.15 21.89 38.65
C ARG A 429 -3.14 21.47 37.55
N PRO A 430 -3.47 22.33 36.57
CA PRO A 430 -4.30 21.93 35.45
C PRO A 430 -3.55 20.93 34.56
N GLU A 431 -4.14 19.76 34.38
CA GLU A 431 -3.81 18.85 33.27
C GLU A 431 -4.30 19.51 31.98
N LEU A 432 -3.35 19.92 31.15
CA LEU A 432 -3.56 20.07 29.73
C LEU A 432 -3.45 18.65 29.17
N GLU A 433 -4.55 18.07 28.66
CA GLU A 433 -4.42 16.96 27.72
C GLU A 433 -3.73 17.54 26.48
N GLY A 434 -2.44 17.27 26.38
CA GLY A 434 -1.53 17.63 25.30
C GLY A 434 -0.97 16.41 24.62
#